data_AF-A0A959EZ11-F1
#
_entry.id   AF-A0A959EZ11-F1
#
_cell.length_a   1.000
_cell.length_b   1.000
_cell.length_c   1.000
_cell.angle_alpha   90.00
_cell.angle_beta   90.00
_cell.angle_gamma   90.00
#
_symmetry.space_group_name_H-M   'P 1'
#
loop_
_entity.id
_entity.type
_entity.pdbx_description
1 polymer ?
#
loop_
_entity_poly.entity_id
_entity_poly.type
_entity_poly.pdbx_seq_one_letter_code
_entity_poly.pdbx_strand_id
1 'polypeptide(L)'
;VFAGEEVDERIGIWLLGGFFIQLLLEQLSGGVEHGHMHAAKGPSARFALAVMAGLCLHAFMEGMPLAGYQQLHALHHSGHSHGHQHLLIGIILHKAPAAFALVTLLLTSGFSRWVTMSCLVVFASMSPLGSAFASLPFWSAEAQHYLLALVIGSFLHISTTILFETDSSHRHRVSHRKLLAILAGLGMALGTLYF
;
A
#
# COMPACT_ATOMS: atom_id res chain seq x y z
N VAL A 1 14.67 9.10 -15.94
CA VAL A 1 13.87 7.94 -15.46
C VAL A 1 12.90 7.41 -16.53
N PHE A 2 12.42 8.19 -17.51
CA PHE A 2 11.64 7.65 -18.65
C PHE A 2 12.12 8.16 -20.03
N ALA A 3 13.35 8.67 -20.12
CA ALA A 3 13.89 9.23 -21.36
C ALA A 3 15.02 8.32 -21.85
N GLY A 4 14.69 7.21 -22.51
CA GLY A 4 15.73 6.40 -23.17
C GLY A 4 15.33 5.03 -23.70
N GLU A 5 14.33 4.36 -23.13
CA GLU A 5 13.82 3.08 -23.63
C GLU A 5 12.36 3.23 -24.01
N GLU A 6 11.93 2.55 -25.07
CA GLU A 6 10.51 2.44 -25.42
C GLU A 6 9.75 2.03 -24.16
N VAL A 7 8.94 2.93 -23.61
CA VAL A 7 8.09 2.61 -22.47
C VAL A 7 7.12 1.57 -22.98
N ASP A 8 7.33 0.31 -22.59
CA ASP A 8 6.40 -0.77 -22.90
C ASP A 8 5.01 -0.32 -22.43
N GLU A 9 4.10 -0.11 -23.38
CA GLU A 9 2.73 0.37 -23.13
C GLU A 9 2.02 -0.49 -22.06
N ARG A 10 2.45 -1.75 -21.91
CA ARG A 10 1.93 -2.69 -20.91
C ARG A 10 2.19 -2.21 -19.49
N ILE A 11 3.30 -1.50 -19.20
CA ILE A 11 3.61 -0.97 -17.87
C ILE A 11 2.48 -0.05 -17.38
N GLY A 12 1.96 0.80 -18.27
CA GLY A 12 0.84 1.70 -17.95
C GLY A 12 -0.44 0.93 -17.59
N ILE A 13 -0.72 -0.17 -18.28
CA ILE A 13 -1.87 -1.05 -18.00
C ILE A 13 -1.72 -1.71 -16.63
N TRP A 14 -0.53 -2.20 -16.29
CA TRP A 14 -0.28 -2.81 -14.98
C TRP A 14 -0.37 -1.79 -13.83
N LEU A 15 0.13 -0.58 -14.03
CA LEU A 15 -0.05 0.53 -13.09
C LEU A 15 -1.53 0.82 -12.86
N LEU A 16 -2.31 0.96 -13.93
CA LEU A 16 -3.75 1.18 -13.83
C LEU A 16 -4.46 0.00 -13.16
N GLY A 17 -4.05 -1.22 -13.46
CA GLY A 17 -4.55 -2.43 -12.80
C GLY A 17 -4.31 -2.41 -11.29
N GLY A 18 -3.12 -1.99 -10.87
CA GLY A 18 -2.79 -1.79 -9.46
C GLY A 18 -3.68 -0.76 -8.75
N PHE A 19 -3.93 0.36 -9.41
CA PHE A 19 -4.84 1.39 -8.93
C PHE A 19 -6.25 0.83 -8.73
N PHE A 20 -6.79 0.12 -9.73
CA PHE A 20 -8.15 -0.43 -9.66
C PHE A 20 -8.31 -1.59 -8.68
N ILE A 21 -7.31 -2.46 -8.53
CA ILE A 21 -7.34 -3.52 -7.52
C ILE A 21 -7.43 -2.89 -6.14
N GLN A 22 -6.64 -1.84 -5.88
CA GLN A 22 -6.68 -1.16 -4.59
C GLN A 22 -8.01 -0.43 -4.37
N LEU A 23 -8.55 0.23 -5.39
CA LEU A 23 -9.90 0.81 -5.35
C LEU A 23 -10.95 -0.26 -5.02
N LEU A 24 -10.88 -1.44 -5.64
CA LEU A 24 -11.82 -2.53 -5.36
C LEU A 24 -11.71 -3.01 -3.92
N LEU A 25 -10.50 -3.20 -3.39
CA LEU A 25 -10.29 -3.62 -1.99
C LEU A 25 -10.83 -2.60 -0.99
N GLU A 26 -10.73 -1.32 -1.31
CA GLU A 26 -11.32 -0.24 -0.53
C GLU A 26 -12.86 -0.26 -0.60
N GLN A 27 -13.44 -0.42 -1.78
CA GLN A 27 -14.89 -0.53 -1.95
C GLN A 27 -15.47 -1.77 -1.27
N LEU A 28 -14.76 -2.90 -1.26
CA LEU A 28 -15.18 -4.09 -0.50
C LEU A 28 -15.08 -3.85 1.02
N SER A 29 -14.12 -3.04 1.45
CA SER A 29 -13.94 -2.67 2.85
C SER A 29 -15.06 -1.73 3.34
N GLY A 30 -15.51 -0.78 2.53
CA GLY A 30 -16.62 0.14 2.87
C GLY A 30 -18.03 -0.35 2.50
N GLY A 31 -18.16 -1.17 1.46
CA GLY A 31 -19.44 -1.64 0.91
C GLY A 31 -20.19 -2.65 1.78
N VAL A 32 -19.48 -3.35 2.68
CA VAL A 32 -20.08 -4.27 3.67
C VAL A 32 -20.96 -3.52 4.69
N GLU A 33 -20.79 -2.21 4.82
CA GLU A 33 -21.53 -1.36 5.76
C GLU A 33 -22.99 -1.09 5.33
N HIS A 34 -23.26 -1.02 4.02
CA HIS A 34 -24.58 -0.59 3.52
C HIS A 34 -25.63 -1.71 3.48
N GLY A 35 -25.25 -2.96 3.79
CA GLY A 35 -26.15 -4.11 3.75
C GLY A 35 -27.20 -4.14 4.86
N HIS A 36 -26.90 -3.65 6.08
CA HIS A 36 -27.83 -3.64 7.22
C HIS A 36 -27.41 -2.68 8.35
N MET A 37 -27.20 -1.39 8.06
CA MET A 37 -27.07 -0.37 9.11
C MET A 37 -28.44 0.20 9.47
N HIS A 38 -29.22 -0.62 10.19
CA HIS A 38 -30.26 -0.16 11.11
C HIS A 38 -30.09 -0.95 12.41
N ALA A 39 -29.26 -0.43 13.33
CA ALA A 39 -29.45 -0.48 14.79
C ALA A 39 -28.11 -0.34 15.55
N ALA A 40 -27.86 0.85 16.11
CA ALA A 40 -27.32 1.13 17.46
C ALA A 40 -26.14 0.32 18.07
N LYS A 41 -25.40 -0.50 17.31
CA LYS A 41 -24.26 -1.29 17.77
C LYS A 41 -23.06 -0.99 16.86
N GLY A 42 -21.85 -0.98 17.44
CA GLY A 42 -20.60 -0.64 16.74
C GLY A 42 -20.28 -1.51 15.51
N PRO A 43 -19.12 -1.30 14.85
CA PRO A 43 -18.78 -2.01 13.63
C PRO A 43 -18.94 -3.53 13.76
N SER A 44 -19.58 -4.15 12.77
CA SER A 44 -19.89 -5.57 12.83
C SER A 44 -18.62 -6.43 12.70
N ALA A 45 -18.61 -7.60 13.33
CA ALA A 45 -17.49 -8.53 13.20
C ALA A 45 -17.21 -8.93 11.74
N ARG A 46 -18.25 -9.02 10.90
CA ARG A 46 -18.09 -9.33 9.47
C ARG A 46 -17.40 -8.19 8.71
N PHE A 47 -17.76 -6.95 9.02
CA PHE A 47 -17.10 -5.76 8.46
C PHE A 47 -15.61 -5.74 8.83
N ALA A 48 -15.28 -5.93 10.11
CA ALA A 48 -13.89 -5.96 10.55
C ALA A 48 -13.05 -7.08 9.90
N LEU A 49 -13.64 -8.26 9.69
CA LEU A 49 -12.98 -9.36 8.98
C LEU A 49 -12.78 -9.07 7.48
N ALA A 50 -13.75 -8.41 6.83
CA ALA A 50 -13.61 -8.00 5.43
C ALA A 50 -12.48 -6.98 5.25
N VAL A 51 -12.43 -5.96 6.12
CA VAL A 51 -11.36 -4.97 6.16
C VAL A 51 -10.00 -5.63 6.42
N MET A 52 -9.95 -6.58 7.38
CA MET A 52 -8.73 -7.35 7.65
C MET A 52 -8.26 -8.12 6.42
N ALA A 53 -9.16 -8.80 5.70
CA ALA A 53 -8.81 -9.55 4.49
C ALA A 53 -8.28 -8.62 3.39
N GLY A 54 -8.94 -7.48 3.16
CA GLY A 54 -8.49 -6.46 2.21
C GLY A 54 -7.10 -5.91 2.56
N LEU A 55 -6.89 -5.56 3.83
CA LEU A 55 -5.59 -5.10 4.34
C LEU A 55 -4.48 -6.16 4.21
N CYS A 56 -4.80 -7.43 4.44
CA CYS A 56 -3.84 -8.52 4.25
C CYS A 56 -3.44 -8.68 2.78
N LEU A 57 -4.41 -8.65 1.86
CA LEU A 57 -4.11 -8.75 0.43
C LEU A 57 -3.30 -7.53 -0.06
N HIS A 58 -3.68 -6.33 0.39
CA HIS A 58 -2.95 -5.11 0.12
C HIS A 58 -1.48 -5.20 0.59
N ALA A 59 -1.27 -5.59 1.85
CA ALA A 59 0.04 -5.80 2.45
C ALA A 59 0.89 -6.86 1.73
N PHE A 60 0.24 -7.92 1.25
CA PHE A 60 0.89 -8.97 0.47
C PHE A 60 1.38 -8.41 -0.88
N MET A 61 0.51 -7.70 -1.60
CA MET A 61 0.85 -7.11 -2.90
C MET A 61 2.02 -6.14 -2.80
N GLU A 62 1.97 -5.26 -1.81
CA GLU A 62 3.05 -4.32 -1.50
C GLU A 62 4.38 -4.99 -1.12
N GLY A 63 4.34 -6.20 -0.55
CA GLY A 63 5.54 -6.97 -0.22
C GLY A 63 6.27 -7.54 -1.44
N MET A 64 5.57 -7.79 -2.55
CA MET A 64 6.13 -8.46 -3.72
C MET A 64 7.34 -7.76 -4.35
N PRO A 65 7.35 -6.42 -4.54
CA PRO A 65 8.47 -5.74 -5.20
C PRO A 65 9.76 -5.73 -4.38
N LEU A 66 9.72 -6.05 -3.07
CA LEU A 66 10.94 -6.10 -2.23
C LEU A 66 11.93 -7.16 -2.73
N ALA A 67 11.45 -8.31 -3.22
CA ALA A 67 12.31 -9.37 -3.70
C ALA A 67 12.93 -9.05 -5.08
N GLY A 68 12.11 -8.54 -6.01
CA GLY A 68 12.56 -8.16 -7.35
C GLY A 68 13.54 -6.99 -7.35
N TYR A 69 13.44 -6.08 -6.37
CA TYR A 69 14.36 -4.94 -6.25
C TYR A 69 15.82 -5.37 -6.14
N GLN A 70 16.14 -6.42 -5.37
CA GLN A 70 17.50 -6.93 -5.17
C GLN A 70 18.14 -7.44 -6.48
N GLN A 71 17.36 -8.12 -7.33
CA GLN A 71 17.84 -8.69 -8.60
C GLN A 71 17.85 -7.68 -9.74
N LEU A 72 16.87 -6.77 -9.80
CA LEU A 72 16.74 -5.80 -10.89
C LEU A 72 17.75 -4.64 -10.78
N HIS A 73 18.03 -4.15 -9.56
CA HIS A 73 18.98 -3.05 -9.37
C HIS A 73 20.45 -3.49 -9.45
N ALA A 74 20.75 -4.78 -9.21
CA ALA A 74 22.10 -5.34 -9.32
C ALA A 74 22.60 -5.46 -10.77
N LEU A 75 21.68 -5.52 -11.75
CA LEU A 75 22.03 -5.67 -13.17
C LEU A 75 22.23 -4.35 -13.91
N HIS A 76 21.61 -3.24 -13.47
CA HIS A 76 21.61 -1.96 -14.23
C HIS A 76 22.28 -0.76 -13.53
N HIS A 77 22.73 -0.88 -12.28
CA HIS A 77 23.38 0.24 -11.58
C HIS A 77 24.65 -0.17 -10.83
N SER A 78 25.75 -0.35 -11.57
CA SER A 78 27.12 -0.46 -11.04
C SER A 78 27.66 0.87 -10.48
N GLY A 79 26.89 1.60 -9.67
CA GLY A 79 27.32 2.92 -9.18
C GLY A 79 26.58 3.56 -7.98
N HIS A 80 25.32 3.23 -7.69
CA HIS A 80 24.58 3.87 -6.57
C HIS A 80 23.62 2.89 -5.87
N SER A 81 24.04 2.41 -4.69
CA SER A 81 23.40 1.36 -3.89
C SER A 81 22.32 1.87 -2.91
N HIS A 82 21.58 2.93 -3.23
CA HIS A 82 20.65 3.57 -2.27
C HIS A 82 19.15 3.25 -2.52
N GLY A 83 18.78 2.76 -3.72
CA GLY A 83 17.38 2.55 -4.11
C GLY A 83 16.56 1.60 -3.22
N HIS A 84 17.19 0.58 -2.63
CA HIS A 84 16.51 -0.45 -1.83
C HIS A 84 15.94 0.09 -0.50
N GLN A 85 16.55 1.14 0.05
CA GLN A 85 16.20 1.62 1.39
C GLN A 85 14.94 2.48 1.37
N HIS A 86 14.69 3.26 0.31
CA HIS A 86 13.57 4.20 0.29
C HIS A 86 12.21 3.52 0.23
N LEU A 87 12.05 2.53 -0.66
CA LEU A 87 10.81 1.76 -0.76
C LEU A 87 10.52 1.01 0.54
N LEU A 88 11.55 0.36 1.11
CA LEU A 88 11.43 -0.36 2.37
C LEU A 88 11.07 0.58 3.53
N ILE A 89 11.72 1.73 3.66
CA ILE A 89 11.42 2.75 4.68
C ILE A 89 10.00 3.28 4.48
N GLY A 90 9.61 3.57 3.24
CA GLY A 90 8.24 3.94 2.90
C GLY A 90 7.26 2.91 3.44
N ILE A 91 7.51 1.62 3.13
CA ILE A 91 6.69 0.49 3.54
C ILE A 91 6.58 0.38 5.07
N ILE A 92 7.70 0.47 5.76
CA ILE A 92 7.72 0.45 7.23
C ILE A 92 6.89 1.60 7.82
N LEU A 93 7.02 2.81 7.27
CA LEU A 93 6.35 3.99 7.80
C LEU A 93 4.83 3.96 7.60
N HIS A 94 4.31 3.52 6.44
CA HIS A 94 2.84 3.46 6.25
C HIS A 94 2.20 2.22 6.91
N LYS A 95 2.97 1.16 7.17
CA LYS A 95 2.50 -0.03 7.91
C LYS A 95 2.05 0.29 9.32
N ALA A 96 2.70 1.24 9.99
CA ALA A 96 2.37 1.62 11.37
C ALA A 96 0.95 2.23 11.50
N PRO A 97 0.55 3.23 10.70
CA PRO A 97 -0.85 3.70 10.64
C PRO A 97 -1.86 2.60 10.31
N ALA A 98 -1.57 1.74 9.33
CA ALA A 98 -2.48 0.66 8.92
C ALA A 98 -2.68 -0.37 10.05
N ALA A 99 -1.61 -0.77 10.73
CA ALA A 99 -1.67 -1.66 11.88
C ALA A 99 -2.48 -1.07 13.03
N PHE A 100 -2.30 0.22 13.31
CA PHE A 100 -3.09 0.93 14.33
C PHE A 100 -4.58 0.91 14.00
N ALA A 101 -4.95 1.27 12.77
CA ALA A 101 -6.34 1.25 12.31
C ALA A 101 -6.98 -0.14 12.44
N LEU A 102 -6.27 -1.20 12.03
CA LEU A 102 -6.75 -2.58 12.15
C LEU A 102 -6.99 -3.00 13.61
N VAL A 103 -6.05 -2.70 14.52
CA VAL A 103 -6.19 -3.02 15.94
C VAL A 103 -7.40 -2.30 16.54
N THR A 104 -7.55 -1.00 16.27
CA THR A 104 -8.70 -0.22 16.74
C THR A 104 -10.02 -0.80 16.21
N LEU A 105 -10.08 -1.16 14.93
CA LEU A 105 -11.28 -1.73 14.33
C LEU A 105 -11.65 -3.09 14.96
N LEU A 106 -10.69 -3.99 15.14
CA LEU A 106 -10.94 -5.30 15.74
C LEU A 106 -11.43 -5.20 17.19
N LEU A 107 -10.79 -4.35 18.00
CA LEU A 107 -11.19 -4.15 19.40
C LEU A 107 -12.57 -3.51 19.52
N THR A 108 -12.88 -2.50 18.70
CA THR A 108 -14.20 -1.84 18.68
C THR A 108 -15.31 -2.74 18.12
N SER A 109 -14.95 -3.73 17.30
CA SER A 109 -15.88 -4.76 16.79
C SER A 109 -16.07 -5.94 17.76
N GLY A 110 -15.49 -5.87 18.96
CA GLY A 110 -15.70 -6.85 20.03
C GLY A 110 -14.79 -8.07 20.00
N PHE A 111 -13.72 -8.08 19.19
CA PHE A 111 -12.74 -9.17 19.22
C PHE A 111 -11.90 -9.13 20.50
N SER A 112 -11.53 -10.31 21.00
CA SER A 112 -10.65 -10.41 22.16
C SER A 112 -9.24 -9.92 21.82
N ARG A 113 -8.49 -9.51 22.85
CA ARG A 113 -7.09 -9.06 22.69
C ARG A 113 -6.21 -10.13 22.04
N TRP A 114 -6.43 -11.40 22.38
CA TRP A 114 -5.70 -12.52 21.80
C TRP A 114 -5.97 -12.67 20.30
N VAL A 115 -7.24 -12.64 19.89
CA VAL A 115 -7.60 -12.70 18.46
C VAL A 115 -7.02 -11.50 17.71
N THR A 116 -7.13 -10.31 18.28
CA THR A 116 -6.57 -9.09 17.69
C THR A 116 -5.06 -9.19 17.47
N MET A 117 -4.32 -9.72 18.45
CA MET A 117 -2.88 -9.95 18.30
C MET A 117 -2.55 -11.01 17.26
N SER A 118 -3.32 -12.11 17.20
CA SER A 118 -3.16 -13.11 16.13
C SER A 118 -3.39 -12.49 14.75
N CYS A 119 -4.45 -11.70 14.58
CA CYS A 119 -4.75 -10.98 13.34
C CYS A 119 -3.63 -10.00 12.97
N LEU A 120 -3.05 -9.30 13.94
CA LEU A 120 -1.94 -8.38 13.71
C LEU A 120 -0.68 -9.11 13.22
N VAL A 121 -0.38 -10.28 13.79
CA VAL A 121 0.74 -11.12 13.34
C VAL A 121 0.51 -11.62 11.91
N VAL A 122 -0.71 -12.05 11.58
CA VAL A 122 -1.07 -12.43 10.21
C VAL A 122 -0.89 -11.24 9.26
N PHE A 123 -1.39 -10.05 9.61
CA PHE A 123 -1.21 -8.85 8.79
C PHE A 123 0.26 -8.46 8.60
N ALA A 124 1.06 -8.53 9.67
CA ALA A 124 2.48 -8.21 9.63
C ALA A 124 3.27 -9.19 8.75
N SER A 125 2.90 -10.48 8.73
CA SER A 125 3.58 -11.51 7.93
C SER A 125 3.26 -11.44 6.44
N MET A 126 2.19 -10.75 6.02
CA MET A 126 1.80 -10.67 4.61
C MET A 126 2.86 -10.03 3.72
N SER A 127 3.58 -8.98 4.16
CA SER A 127 4.61 -8.36 3.32
C SER A 127 5.86 -9.23 3.16
N PRO A 128 6.41 -9.85 4.22
CA PRO A 128 7.43 -10.89 4.07
C PRO A 128 6.98 -12.03 3.16
N LEU A 129 5.73 -12.48 3.26
CA LEU A 129 5.17 -13.53 2.40
C LEU A 129 5.07 -13.08 0.94
N GLY A 130 4.64 -11.85 0.67
CA GLY A 130 4.62 -11.27 -0.67
C GLY A 130 6.01 -11.23 -1.29
N SER A 131 7.00 -10.77 -0.52
CA SER A 131 8.41 -10.75 -0.95
C SER A 131 8.91 -12.16 -1.24
N ALA A 132 8.69 -13.12 -0.32
CA ALA A 132 9.08 -14.51 -0.52
C ALA A 132 8.37 -15.17 -1.70
N PHE A 133 7.13 -14.78 -2.00
CA PHE A 133 6.40 -15.27 -3.16
C PHE A 133 6.99 -14.73 -4.47
N ALA A 134 7.39 -13.46 -4.50
CA ALA A 134 8.01 -12.81 -5.66
C ALA A 134 9.48 -13.22 -5.89
N SER A 135 10.14 -13.83 -4.90
CA SER A 135 11.50 -14.37 -5.04
C SER A 135 11.56 -15.78 -5.65
N LEU A 136 10.41 -16.42 -5.87
CA LEU A 136 10.35 -17.76 -6.45
C LEU A 136 10.83 -17.75 -7.91
N PRO A 137 11.56 -18.79 -8.37
CA PRO A 137 12.27 -18.78 -9.65
C PRO A 137 11.37 -18.85 -10.89
N PHE A 138 10.04 -18.95 -10.72
CA PHE A 138 9.09 -18.95 -11.83
C PHE A 138 8.75 -17.53 -12.33
N TRP A 139 9.12 -16.48 -11.59
CA TRP A 139 8.91 -15.10 -12.03
C TRP A 139 9.99 -14.68 -13.02
N SER A 140 9.59 -14.29 -14.23
CA SER A 140 10.49 -13.67 -15.20
C SER A 140 10.84 -12.24 -14.78
N ALA A 141 11.96 -11.71 -15.30
CA ALA A 141 12.33 -10.31 -15.07
C ALA A 141 11.24 -9.34 -15.56
N GLU A 142 10.60 -9.63 -16.69
CA GLU A 142 9.47 -8.86 -17.21
C GLU A 142 8.27 -8.88 -16.26
N ALA A 143 7.93 -10.04 -15.70
CA ALA A 143 6.85 -10.14 -14.71
C ALA A 143 7.16 -9.35 -13.42
N GLN A 144 8.43 -9.29 -13.00
CA GLN A 144 8.84 -8.45 -11.87
C GLN A 144 8.64 -6.95 -12.16
N HIS A 145 8.88 -6.48 -13.39
CA HIS A 145 8.59 -5.09 -13.77
C HIS A 145 7.09 -4.80 -13.73
N TYR A 146 6.26 -5.72 -14.20
CA TYR A 146 4.81 -5.59 -14.15
C TYR A 146 4.25 -5.62 -12.73
N LEU A 147 4.81 -6.46 -11.84
CA LEU A 147 4.48 -6.46 -10.41
C LEU A 147 4.87 -5.14 -9.75
N LEU A 148 6.04 -4.57 -10.08
CA LEU A 148 6.43 -3.26 -9.58
C LEU A 148 5.48 -2.16 -10.05
N ALA A 149 5.10 -2.16 -11.33
CA ALA A 149 4.12 -1.22 -11.88
C ALA A 149 2.76 -1.32 -11.17
N LEU A 150 2.28 -2.55 -10.94
CA LEU A 150 1.06 -2.83 -10.18
C LEU A 150 1.12 -2.23 -8.76
N VAL A 151 2.22 -2.40 -8.04
CA VAL A 151 2.34 -1.85 -6.68
C VAL A 151 2.46 -0.32 -6.68
N ILE A 152 3.17 0.25 -7.63
CA ILE A 152 3.19 1.72 -7.82
C ILE A 152 1.78 2.26 -8.07
N GLY A 153 0.97 1.56 -8.88
CA GLY A 153 -0.44 1.88 -9.10
C GLY A 153 -1.28 1.89 -7.83
N SER A 154 -1.09 0.88 -6.97
CA SER A 154 -1.73 0.82 -5.64
C SER A 154 -1.33 2.01 -4.76
N PHE A 155 -0.05 2.39 -4.75
CA PHE A 155 0.40 3.58 -4.00
C PHE A 155 -0.17 4.88 -4.55
N LEU A 156 -0.30 4.98 -5.87
CA LEU A 156 -0.92 6.13 -6.51
C LEU A 156 -2.37 6.28 -6.02
N HIS A 157 -3.14 5.19 -6.01
CA HIS A 157 -4.50 5.17 -5.47
C HIS A 157 -4.55 5.68 -4.02
N ILE A 158 -3.81 5.03 -3.12
CA ILE A 158 -3.80 5.38 -1.68
C ILE A 158 -3.42 6.85 -1.46
N SER A 159 -2.40 7.32 -2.17
CA SER A 159 -1.94 8.71 -2.06
C SER A 159 -3.01 9.68 -2.55
N THR A 160 -3.69 9.38 -3.65
CA THR A 160 -4.77 10.24 -4.17
C THR A 160 -5.99 10.24 -3.27
N THR A 161 -6.40 9.08 -2.74
CA THR A 161 -7.53 8.98 -1.82
C THR A 161 -7.26 9.78 -0.55
N ILE A 162 -6.12 9.58 0.12
CA ILE A 162 -5.79 10.31 1.36
C ILE A 162 -5.74 11.83 1.13
N LEU A 163 -5.18 12.28 0.00
CA LEU A 163 -5.02 13.69 -0.30
C LEU A 163 -6.36 14.41 -0.53
N PHE A 164 -7.27 13.77 -1.27
CA PHE A 164 -8.54 14.37 -1.68
C PHE A 164 -9.71 14.05 -0.74
N GLU A 165 -9.70 12.94 -0.01
CA GLU A 165 -10.77 12.54 0.91
C GLU A 165 -10.70 13.27 2.27
N THR A 166 -9.51 13.68 2.72
CA THR A 166 -9.37 14.52 3.94
C THR A 166 -9.92 15.95 3.77
N ASP A 167 -10.55 16.30 2.64
CA ASP A 167 -11.24 17.58 2.43
C ASP A 167 -12.75 17.46 2.71
N SER A 168 -13.12 17.58 3.99
CA SER A 168 -14.52 17.65 4.43
C SER A 168 -15.10 19.08 4.42
N SER A 169 -14.31 20.07 4.00
CA SER A 169 -14.77 21.46 3.92
C SER A 169 -15.31 21.76 2.52
N HIS A 170 -16.45 22.43 2.44
CA HIS A 170 -17.21 22.79 1.24
C HIS A 170 -16.48 23.76 0.26
N ARG A 171 -15.14 23.74 0.24
CA ARG A 171 -14.26 24.64 -0.50
C ARG A 171 -13.16 23.80 -1.15
N HIS A 172 -13.27 23.53 -2.45
CA HIS A 172 -12.31 22.75 -3.26
C HIS A 172 -10.91 23.41 -3.39
N ARG A 173 -10.21 23.63 -2.27
CA ARG A 173 -8.86 24.20 -2.25
C ARG A 173 -7.97 23.35 -1.37
N VAL A 174 -6.87 22.85 -1.94
CA VAL A 174 -5.79 22.21 -1.18
C VAL A 174 -5.33 23.18 -0.10
N SER A 175 -5.52 22.82 1.17
CA SER A 175 -5.14 23.69 2.28
C SER A 175 -3.61 23.87 2.33
N HIS A 176 -3.14 25.05 2.75
CA HIS A 176 -1.70 25.31 2.90
C HIS A 176 -1.01 24.30 3.84
N ARG A 177 -1.73 23.73 4.82
CA ARG A 177 -1.22 22.69 5.71
C ARG A 177 -0.98 21.36 4.97
N LYS A 178 -1.90 20.96 4.06
CA LYS A 178 -1.72 19.78 3.21
C LYS A 178 -0.54 19.97 2.26
N LEU A 179 -0.44 21.14 1.63
CA LEU A 179 0.70 21.46 0.77
C LEU A 179 2.03 21.41 1.52
N LEU A 180 2.10 21.98 2.72
CA LEU A 180 3.30 21.90 3.57
C LEU A 180 3.64 20.46 3.96
N ALA A 181 2.65 19.62 4.28
CA ALA A 181 2.89 18.20 4.59
C ALA A 181 3.42 17.42 3.37
N ILE A 182 2.89 17.68 2.17
CA ILE A 182 3.40 17.10 0.91
C ILE A 182 4.83 17.55 0.65
N LEU A 183 5.11 18.85 0.79
CA LEU A 183 6.45 19.41 0.60
C LEU A 183 7.45 18.87 1.63
N ALA A 184 7.01 18.67 2.88
CA ALA A 184 7.84 18.08 3.93
C ALA A 184 8.14 16.60 3.63
N GLY A 185 7.14 15.81 3.22
CA GLY A 185 7.33 14.42 2.80
C GLY A 185 8.25 14.31 1.57
N LEU A 186 8.05 15.18 0.57
CA LEU A 186 8.94 15.28 -0.60
C LEU A 186 10.35 15.67 -0.18
N GLY A 187 10.50 16.64 0.72
CA GLY A 187 11.80 17.07 1.26
C GLY A 187 12.52 15.96 2.01
N MET A 188 11.81 15.18 2.83
CA MET A 188 12.35 13.99 3.48
C MET A 188 12.81 12.95 2.46
N ALA A 189 11.97 12.64 1.46
CA ALA A 189 12.32 11.67 0.41
C ALA A 189 13.55 12.12 -0.40
N LEU A 190 13.60 13.39 -0.80
CA LEU A 190 14.78 13.96 -1.47
C LEU A 190 16.01 13.95 -0.55
N GLY A 191 15.84 14.26 0.74
CA GLY A 191 16.90 14.18 1.74
C GLY A 191 17.52 12.78 1.82
N THR A 192 16.71 11.73 1.71
CA THR A 192 17.26 10.36 1.67
C THR A 192 18.12 10.07 0.46
N LEU A 193 18.04 10.83 -0.64
CA LEU A 193 18.94 10.66 -1.80
C LEU A 193 20.37 11.20 -1.55
N TYR A 194 20.55 12.05 -0.53
CA TYR A 194 21.83 12.67 -0.20
C TYR A 194 22.60 11.97 0.92
N PHE A 195 22.03 10.90 1.52
CA PHE A 195 22.63 10.10 2.59
C PHE A 195 22.60 8.60 2.23
#